data_AF-A0A444MDJ6-F1
#
_entry.id   AF-A0A444MDJ6-F1
#
_cell.length_a   1.000
_cell.length_b   1.000
_cell.length_c   1.000
_cell.angle_alpha   90.00
_cell.angle_beta   90.00
_cell.angle_gamma   90.00
#
_symmetry.space_group_name_H-M   'P 1'
#
loop_
_entity.id
_entity.type
_entity.pdbx_description
1 polymer ?
#
loop_
_entity_poly.entity_id
_entity_poly.type
_entity_poly.pdbx_seq_one_letter_code
_entity_poly.pdbx_strand_id
1 'polypeptide(L)'
;MKALALLLLLWPALAQALPEGAFHCLWDEGDTRRKILLTLDRDGSFLLQSPRGALLGAGRAESRKDGVIFLYASASTFPAGPGITFAFRLREKDGGLIPAEGQGLSCKAAPER
;
A
#
# COMPACT_ATOMS: atom_id res chain seq x y z
N MET A 1 49.84 -19.28 -10.60
CA MET A 1 49.19 -18.68 -9.42
C MET A 1 47.86 -18.10 -9.88
N LYS A 2 46.75 -18.59 -9.34
CA LYS A 2 45.38 -18.21 -9.70
C LYS A 2 44.99 -16.95 -8.92
N ALA A 3 44.59 -15.88 -9.60
CA ALA A 3 43.83 -14.80 -9.00
C ALA A 3 42.58 -14.60 -9.85
N LEU A 4 41.57 -15.43 -9.56
CA LEU A 4 40.23 -15.29 -10.12
C LEU A 4 39.56 -14.18 -9.31
N ALA A 5 39.40 -13.00 -9.92
CA ALA A 5 38.66 -11.90 -9.31
C ALA A 5 37.19 -12.33 -9.21
N LEU A 6 36.72 -12.61 -7.99
CA LEU A 6 35.30 -12.71 -7.69
C LEU A 6 34.71 -11.30 -7.83
N LEU A 7 34.06 -11.02 -8.96
CA LEU A 7 33.03 -9.99 -9.01
C LEU A 7 31.87 -10.47 -8.13
N LEU A 8 31.84 -9.96 -6.91
CA LEU A 8 30.69 -10.03 -6.03
C LEU A 8 29.50 -9.39 -6.76
N LEU A 9 28.54 -10.25 -7.11
CA LEU A 9 27.19 -9.91 -7.51
C LEU A 9 26.55 -9.07 -6.41
N LEU A 10 26.73 -7.75 -6.47
CA LEU A 10 25.81 -6.78 -5.86
C LEU A 10 24.51 -6.85 -6.66
N TRP A 11 23.75 -7.92 -6.47
CA TRP A 11 22.32 -7.90 -6.76
C TRP A 11 21.72 -6.92 -5.76
N PRO A 12 21.22 -5.74 -6.16
CA PRO A 12 20.30 -5.05 -5.28
C PRO A 12 19.15 -6.03 -5.09
N ALA A 13 18.84 -6.36 -3.83
CA ALA A 13 17.53 -6.88 -3.51
C ALA A 13 16.56 -5.81 -4.04
N LEU A 14 15.99 -6.06 -5.22
CA LEU A 14 14.99 -5.21 -5.83
C LEU A 14 13.78 -5.31 -4.91
N ALA A 15 13.76 -4.47 -3.87
CA ALA A 15 12.53 -4.11 -3.19
C ALA A 15 11.62 -3.62 -4.31
N GLN A 16 10.59 -4.41 -4.62
CA GLN A 16 9.68 -4.13 -5.71
C GLN A 16 9.09 -2.75 -5.44
N ALA A 17 9.29 -1.81 -6.37
CA ALA A 17 8.92 -0.41 -6.16
C ALA A 17 7.44 -0.32 -5.76
N LEU A 18 7.15 0.49 -4.74
CA LEU A 18 5.77 0.75 -4.35
C LEU A 18 5.04 1.45 -5.51
N PRO A 19 3.76 1.12 -5.76
CA PRO A 19 2.98 1.86 -6.73
C PRO A 19 2.78 3.28 -6.22
N GLU A 20 3.07 4.27 -7.05
CA GLU A 20 2.81 5.67 -6.74
C GLU A 20 1.45 6.05 -7.37
N GLY A 21 0.62 6.77 -6.62
CA GLY A 21 -0.63 7.31 -7.17
C GLY A 21 -1.81 7.30 -6.19
N ALA A 22 -2.98 7.61 -6.75
CA ALA A 22 -4.23 7.67 -6.01
C ALA A 22 -5.12 6.45 -6.31
N PHE A 23 -5.81 5.97 -5.29
CA PHE A 23 -6.65 4.78 -5.35
C PHE A 23 -7.99 5.05 -4.68
N HIS A 24 -9.07 4.71 -5.37
CA HIS A 24 -10.41 4.67 -4.80
C HIS A 24 -10.59 3.35 -4.07
N CYS A 25 -10.62 3.44 -2.75
CA CYS A 25 -10.81 2.31 -1.86
C CYS A 25 -12.23 2.25 -1.30
N LEU A 26 -12.69 1.03 -1.07
CA LEU A 26 -13.90 0.72 -0.32
C LEU A 26 -13.49 -0.11 0.89
N TRP A 27 -13.75 0.42 2.08
CA TRP A 27 -13.63 -0.30 3.33
C TRP A 27 -14.96 -0.91 3.72
N ASP A 28 -14.95 -2.17 4.12
CA ASP A 28 -16.11 -2.96 4.53
C ASP A 28 -15.78 -3.75 5.79
N GLU A 29 -16.35 -3.37 6.93
CA GLU A 29 -16.21 -4.07 8.22
C GLU A 29 -17.58 -4.20 8.88
N GLY A 30 -18.08 -5.43 9.00
CA GLY A 30 -19.43 -5.71 9.50
C GLY A 30 -20.48 -5.01 8.64
N ASP A 31 -21.30 -4.15 9.26
CA ASP A 31 -22.30 -3.33 8.56
C ASP A 31 -21.75 -1.97 8.10
N THR A 32 -20.48 -1.68 8.38
CA THR A 32 -19.89 -0.38 8.06
C THR A 32 -19.16 -0.42 6.72
N ARG A 33 -19.68 0.33 5.76
CA ARG A 33 -19.03 0.55 4.46
C ARG A 33 -18.62 2.00 4.26
N ARG A 34 -17.34 2.26 3.95
CA ARG A 34 -16.81 3.62 3.73
C ARG A 34 -16.01 3.72 2.44
N LYS A 35 -16.25 4.79 1.68
CA LYS A 35 -15.40 5.18 0.55
C LYS A 35 -14.19 5.94 1.08
N ILE A 36 -13.01 5.60 0.58
CA ILE A 36 -11.73 6.18 0.97
C ILE A 36 -10.93 6.49 -0.28
N LEU A 37 -10.22 7.61 -0.26
CA LEU A 37 -9.14 7.91 -1.19
C LEU A 37 -7.82 7.55 -0.50
N LEU A 38 -7.08 6.61 -1.06
CA LEU A 38 -5.70 6.31 -0.67
C LEU A 38 -4.78 7.01 -1.65
N THR A 39 -3.85 7.81 -1.15
CA THR A 39 -2.74 8.35 -1.94
C THR A 39 -1.46 7.72 -1.43
N LEU A 40 -0.63 7.17 -2.32
CA LEU A 40 0.64 6.54 -2.02
C LEU A 40 1.74 7.26 -2.80
N ASP A 41 2.74 7.76 -2.09
CA ASP A 41 3.87 8.48 -2.65
C ASP A 41 5.06 7.54 -2.89
N ARG A 42 5.95 7.95 -3.79
CA ARG A 42 7.14 7.18 -4.17
C ARG A 42 8.10 6.91 -3.02
N ASP A 43 8.14 7.81 -2.04
CA ASP A 43 8.97 7.65 -0.85
C ASP A 43 8.37 6.67 0.16
N GLY A 44 7.17 6.14 -0.10
CA GLY A 44 6.40 5.24 0.77
C GLY A 44 5.53 5.93 1.80
N SER A 45 5.32 7.26 1.77
CA SER A 45 4.25 7.87 2.56
C SER A 45 2.89 7.57 1.96
N PHE A 46 1.87 7.45 2.81
CA PHE A 46 0.48 7.39 2.34
C PHE A 46 -0.46 8.24 3.17
N LEU A 47 -1.58 8.61 2.53
CA LEU A 47 -2.72 9.29 3.14
C LEU A 47 -4.00 8.53 2.85
N LEU A 48 -4.88 8.44 3.84
CA LEU A 48 -6.25 7.97 3.71
C LEU A 48 -7.18 9.16 3.95
N GLN A 49 -8.08 9.42 3.00
CA GLN A 49 -9.01 10.54 3.06
C GLN A 49 -10.43 10.10 2.76
N SER A 50 -11.41 10.80 3.32
CA SER A 50 -12.80 10.69 2.86
C SER A 50 -12.96 11.31 1.46
N PRO A 51 -14.05 11.02 0.73
CA PRO A 51 -14.33 11.69 -0.55
C PRO A 51 -14.49 13.20 -0.46
N ARG A 52 -14.66 13.73 0.77
CA ARG A 52 -14.75 15.16 1.07
C ARG A 52 -13.41 15.77 1.50
N GLY A 53 -12.32 14.99 1.47
CA GLY A 53 -10.97 15.45 1.81
C GLY A 53 -10.58 15.36 3.29
N ALA A 54 -11.50 15.01 4.20
CA ALA A 54 -11.16 14.82 5.61
C ALA A 54 -10.12 13.69 5.78
N LEU A 55 -9.05 13.95 6.53
CA LEU A 55 -7.98 12.99 6.82
C LEU A 55 -8.51 11.88 7.75
N LEU A 56 -8.37 10.62 7.30
CA LEU A 56 -8.78 9.42 8.02
C LEU A 56 -7.59 8.62 8.56
N GLY A 57 -6.39 8.82 7.99
CA GLY A 57 -5.17 8.21 8.48
C GLY A 57 -3.96 8.54 7.62
N ALA A 58 -2.77 8.33 8.17
CA ALA A 58 -1.51 8.57 7.48
C ALA A 58 -0.42 7.64 8.03
N GLY A 59 0.57 7.32 7.20
CA GLY A 59 1.67 6.49 7.64
C GLY A 59 2.63 6.06 6.54
N ARG A 60 3.18 4.86 6.70
CA ARG A 60 4.23 4.31 5.84
C ARG A 60 3.77 3.04 5.14
N ALA A 61 4.08 2.95 3.86
CA ALA A 61 3.90 1.77 3.05
C ALA A 61 5.22 1.04 2.89
N GLU A 62 5.18 -0.30 2.90
CA GLU A 62 6.34 -1.14 2.67
C GLU A 62 5.99 -2.29 1.74
N SER A 63 6.79 -2.47 0.69
CA SER A 63 6.69 -3.62 -0.22
C SER A 63 7.53 -4.77 0.31
N ARG A 64 6.96 -5.98 0.38
CA ARG A 64 7.66 -7.20 0.77
C ARG A 64 7.97 -8.08 -0.44
N LYS A 65 8.85 -9.07 -0.22
CA LYS A 65 9.42 -9.95 -1.25
C LYS A 65 8.39 -10.73 -2.09
N ASP A 66 7.17 -10.86 -1.61
CA ASP A 66 6.05 -11.55 -2.24
C ASP A 66 5.06 -10.62 -2.96
N GLY A 67 5.44 -9.35 -3.17
CA GLY A 67 4.58 -8.35 -3.80
C GLY A 67 3.43 -7.88 -2.90
N VAL A 68 3.48 -8.22 -1.61
CA VAL A 68 2.53 -7.71 -0.62
C VAL A 68 3.01 -6.35 -0.11
N ILE A 69 2.12 -5.37 -0.18
CA ILE A 69 2.31 -3.99 0.28
C ILE A 69 1.60 -3.84 1.62
N PHE A 70 2.33 -3.51 2.66
CA PHE A 70 1.79 -3.20 3.98
C PHE A 70 1.66 -1.70 4.16
N LEU A 71 0.48 -1.21 4.55
CA LEU A 71 0.25 0.17 4.98
C LEU A 71 0.16 0.20 6.50
N TYR A 72 1.13 0.84 7.14
CA TYR A 72 1.20 1.04 8.58
C TYR A 72 0.72 2.45 8.94
N ALA A 73 -0.53 2.57 9.40
CA ALA A 73 -1.10 3.85 9.81
C ALA A 73 -0.68 4.20 11.25
N SER A 74 0.23 5.17 11.40
CA SER A 74 0.65 5.69 12.72
C SER A 74 -0.47 6.45 13.43
N ALA A 75 -1.39 7.04 12.66
CA ALA A 75 -2.61 7.67 13.13
C ALA A 75 -3.76 7.26 12.20
N SER A 76 -4.91 6.93 12.80
CA SER A 76 -6.08 6.43 12.09
C SER A 76 -7.36 6.77 12.87
N THR A 77 -8.40 7.18 12.16
CA THR A 77 -9.76 7.39 12.70
C THR A 77 -10.69 6.21 12.40
N PHE A 78 -10.14 5.11 11.88
CA PHE A 78 -10.91 3.89 11.67
C PHE A 78 -11.20 3.22 13.02
N PRO A 79 -12.35 2.54 13.17
CA PRO A 79 -12.77 1.90 14.42
C PRO A 79 -11.77 0.91 15.02
N ALA A 80 -10.93 0.28 14.20
CA ALA A 80 -9.88 -0.63 14.66
C ALA A 80 -8.73 0.08 15.43
N GLY A 81 -8.77 1.41 15.58
CA GLY A 81 -7.87 2.19 16.44
C GLY A 81 -6.63 2.74 15.72
N PRO A 82 -5.72 3.42 16.45
CA PRO A 82 -4.39 3.78 15.93
C PRO A 82 -3.54 2.52 15.69
N GLY A 83 -2.70 2.53 14.65
CA GLY A 83 -1.82 1.39 14.33
C GLY A 83 -2.39 0.35 13.36
N ILE A 84 -3.40 0.71 12.55
CA ILE A 84 -3.96 -0.22 11.57
C ILE A 84 -2.92 -0.58 10.52
N THR A 85 -2.80 -1.89 10.32
CA THR A 85 -2.02 -2.46 9.24
C THR A 85 -2.96 -2.98 8.16
N PHE A 86 -2.94 -2.36 6.98
CA PHE A 86 -3.54 -2.95 5.80
C PHE A 86 -2.47 -3.68 5.00
N ALA A 87 -2.80 -4.80 4.37
CA ALA A 87 -1.91 -5.58 3.53
C ALA A 87 -2.62 -5.81 2.19
N PHE A 88 -1.94 -5.50 1.10
CA PHE A 88 -2.47 -5.59 -0.24
C PHE A 88 -1.52 -6.34 -1.16
N ARG A 89 -2.04 -6.92 -2.23
CA ARG A 89 -1.27 -7.29 -3.40
C ARG A 89 -1.56 -6.34 -4.55
N LEU A 90 -0.53 -6.00 -5.31
CA LEU A 90 -0.72 -5.26 -6.55
C LEU A 90 -1.45 -6.14 -7.58
N ARG A 91 -2.51 -5.61 -8.18
CA ARG A 91 -3.16 -6.24 -9.32
C ARG A 91 -2.43 -5.80 -10.59
N GLU A 92 -1.72 -6.73 -11.20
CA GLU A 92 -0.87 -6.43 -12.37
C GLU A 92 -1.66 -5.87 -13.57
N LYS A 93 -2.91 -6.29 -13.75
CA LYS A 93 -3.72 -5.91 -14.92
C LYS A 93 -4.13 -4.44 -14.97
N ASP A 94 -4.39 -3.82 -13.81
CA ASP A 94 -4.97 -2.47 -13.71
C ASP A 94 -4.25 -1.59 -12.67
N GLY A 95 -3.14 -2.07 -12.09
CA GLY A 95 -2.40 -1.38 -11.03
C GLY A 95 -3.15 -1.26 -9.71
N GLY A 96 -4.33 -1.88 -9.55
CA GLY A 96 -5.14 -1.79 -8.34
C GLY A 96 -4.52 -2.50 -7.13
N LEU A 97 -5.11 -2.31 -5.94
CA LEU A 97 -4.67 -2.99 -4.72
C LEU A 97 -5.77 -3.95 -4.24
N ILE A 98 -5.45 -5.24 -4.20
CA ILE A 98 -6.34 -6.30 -3.71
C ILE A 98 -5.98 -6.57 -2.25
N PRO A 99 -6.94 -6.60 -1.31
CA PRO A 99 -6.63 -6.95 0.07
C PRO A 99 -6.03 -8.35 0.15
N ALA A 100 -4.96 -8.50 0.92
CA ALA A 100 -4.57 -9.80 1.43
C ALA A 100 -5.64 -10.26 2.43
N GLU A 101 -5.87 -11.58 2.50
CA GLU A 101 -7.02 -12.23 3.15
C GLU A 101 -7.47 -11.61 4.49
N GLY A 102 -8.79 -11.52 4.69
CA GLY A 102 -9.41 -11.07 5.95
C GLY A 102 -9.53 -9.55 6.11
N GLN A 103 -9.07 -8.75 5.14
CA GLN A 103 -9.10 -7.30 5.24
C GLN A 103 -10.20 -6.66 4.38
N GLY A 104 -11.01 -5.82 5.03
CA GLY A 104 -12.17 -5.16 4.42
C GLY A 104 -11.86 -4.06 3.40
N LEU A 105 -10.59 -3.77 3.08
CA LEU A 105 -10.22 -2.62 2.25
C LEU A 105 -9.87 -3.07 0.82
N SER A 106 -10.68 -2.71 -0.17
CA SER A 106 -10.45 -3.01 -1.59
C SER A 106 -10.23 -1.74 -2.38
N CYS A 107 -9.14 -1.63 -3.16
CA CYS A 107 -8.83 -0.41 -3.90
C CYS A 107 -8.67 -0.63 -5.40
N LYS A 108 -9.10 0.37 -6.17
CA LYS A 108 -8.87 0.48 -7.61
C LYS A 108 -8.08 1.75 -7.89
N ALA A 109 -7.20 1.73 -8.88
CA ALA A 109 -6.53 2.95 -9.34
C ALA A 109 -7.58 4.03 -9.64
N ALA A 110 -7.36 5.24 -9.13
CA ALA A 110 -8.18 6.38 -9.51
C ALA A 110 -7.80 6.77 -10.95
N PRO A 111 -8.78 7.07 -11.82
CA PRO A 111 -8.47 7.50 -13.18
C PRO A 111 -7.60 8.77 -13.12
N GLU A 112 -6.50 8.76 -13.86
CA GLU A 112 -5.71 9.96 -14.12
C GLU A 112 -6.64 10.99 -14.77
N ARG A 113 -6.70 12.19 -14.21
CA ARG A 113 -7.51 13.30 -14.76
C ARG A 113 -6.83 13.92 -15.96
#